data_AF-A0A3P8J1Q4-F1
#
_entry.id   AF-A0A3P8J1Q4-F1
#
_cell.length_a   1.000
_cell.length_b   1.000
_cell.length_c   1.000
_cell.angle_alpha   90.00
_cell.angle_beta   90.00
_cell.angle_gamma   90.00
#
_symmetry.space_group_name_H-M   'P 1'
#
loop_
_entity.id
_entity.type
_entity.pdbx_description
1 polymer ?
#
loop_
_entity_poly.entity_id
_entity_poly.type
_entity_poly.pdbx_seq_one_letter_code
_entity_poly.pdbx_strand_id
1 'polypeptide(L)'
;MVKKFQELADVPPPVTEGPKKSTTRKYTFILTEGSELVAQTKPTPTNLIFYGPPGTGKTYHTAREAVALCDGKDAYPNSKDGRAALMARYNELMAEKRISFVTFHQSYDYETFVEGLRPEIGEDESSSAGFRLMPTPGLFREICALADQARTQPRAQTDASALQLSQKRFWKMGQGTIGTEDDVYEDARDNGYIALGWGGTIDWSADRFSSFNAIHDEWIKQNPGNLTPSNWTQTYPFRCEMKPGDIVIVPYGNHCVSRYR
;
A
#
# COMPACT_ATOMS: atom_id res chain seq x y z
N MET A 1 29.67 19.76 -17.15
CA MET A 1 29.73 20.35 -15.80
C MET A 1 29.54 21.87 -15.85
N VAL A 2 30.34 22.62 -16.62
CA VAL A 2 30.23 24.10 -16.76
C VAL A 2 28.84 24.58 -17.22
N LYS A 3 28.31 24.06 -18.35
CA LYS A 3 26.95 24.43 -18.83
C LYS A 3 25.85 24.18 -17.80
N LYS A 4 25.92 23.05 -17.09
CA LYS A 4 24.92 22.64 -16.10
C LYS A 4 24.93 23.56 -14.87
N PHE A 5 26.09 24.10 -14.49
CA PHE A 5 26.19 25.08 -13.41
C PHE A 5 25.66 26.46 -13.85
N GLN A 6 25.93 26.87 -15.09
CA GLN A 6 25.38 28.11 -15.65
C GLN A 6 23.85 28.09 -15.72
N GLU A 7 23.28 26.98 -16.19
CA GLU A 7 21.82 26.79 -16.26
C GLU A 7 21.16 26.78 -14.88
N LEU A 8 21.80 26.17 -13.87
CA LEU A 8 21.21 26.03 -12.53
C LEU A 8 21.37 27.27 -11.65
N ALA A 9 22.43 28.07 -11.86
CA ALA A 9 22.77 29.21 -11.01
C ALA A 9 22.55 30.57 -11.68
N ASP A 10 22.07 30.59 -12.93
CA ASP A 10 21.87 31.80 -13.76
C ASP A 10 23.08 32.74 -13.76
N VAL A 11 24.29 32.16 -13.85
CA VAL A 11 25.55 32.90 -13.83
C VAL A 11 26.09 33.14 -15.24
N PRO A 12 26.71 34.30 -15.51
CA PRO A 12 27.30 34.60 -16.80
C PRO A 12 28.43 33.61 -17.16
N PRO A 13 28.82 33.52 -18.44
CA PRO A 13 29.90 32.66 -18.89
C PRO A 13 31.21 32.87 -18.10
N PRO A 14 31.85 31.79 -17.62
CA PRO A 14 33.09 31.91 -16.88
C PRO A 14 34.21 32.40 -17.80
N VAL A 15 35.11 33.20 -17.24
CA VAL A 15 36.39 33.52 -17.87
C VAL A 15 37.24 32.26 -17.85
N THR A 16 37.85 31.89 -18.98
CA THR A 16 38.65 30.66 -19.07
C THR A 16 40.12 30.96 -19.28
N GLU A 17 40.98 30.39 -18.44
CA GLU A 17 42.43 30.49 -18.56
C GLU A 17 43.06 29.11 -18.82
N GLY A 18 44.06 29.10 -19.70
CA GLY A 18 44.83 27.91 -20.06
C GLY A 18 44.34 27.16 -21.32
N PRO A 19 45.06 26.09 -21.73
CA PRO A 19 44.80 25.39 -22.98
C PRO A 19 43.46 24.65 -22.99
N LYS A 20 42.76 24.68 -24.15
CA LYS A 20 41.38 24.17 -24.31
C LYS A 20 41.18 22.69 -23.91
N LYS A 21 42.22 21.86 -23.99
CA LYS A 21 42.20 20.43 -23.65
C LYS A 21 43.29 20.08 -22.63
N SER A 22 43.24 20.71 -21.45
CA SER A 22 44.14 20.39 -20.34
C SER A 22 43.35 20.27 -19.04
N THR A 23 43.79 19.37 -18.16
CA THR A 23 43.27 19.21 -16.78
C THR A 23 43.59 20.42 -15.90
N THR A 24 44.50 21.30 -16.34
CA THR A 24 44.88 22.54 -15.64
C THR A 24 44.05 23.75 -16.06
N ARG A 25 43.00 23.57 -16.87
CA ARG A 25 42.15 24.68 -17.33
C ARG A 25 41.32 25.24 -16.18
N LYS A 26 41.44 26.54 -15.92
CA LYS A 26 40.69 27.25 -14.88
C LYS A 26 39.47 27.93 -15.47
N TYR A 27 38.34 27.83 -14.77
CA TYR A 27 37.09 28.53 -15.07
C TYR A 27 36.77 29.43 -13.88
N THR A 28 36.78 30.74 -14.10
CA THR A 28 36.49 31.73 -13.06
C THR A 28 35.12 32.32 -13.31
N PHE A 29 34.21 32.13 -12.35
CA PHE A 29 32.87 32.74 -12.37
C PHE A 29 32.90 34.01 -11.53
N ILE A 30 32.48 35.13 -12.11
CA ILE A 30 32.35 36.40 -11.39
C ILE A 30 30.88 36.51 -11.01
N LEU A 31 30.60 36.43 -9.71
CA LEU A 31 29.27 36.64 -9.17
C LEU A 31 29.10 38.14 -8.91
N THR A 32 28.21 38.79 -9.65
CA THR A 32 27.73 40.12 -9.29
C THR A 32 26.75 39.97 -8.13
N GLU A 33 27.00 40.64 -7.01
CA GLU A 33 26.02 40.77 -5.93
C GLU A 33 24.81 41.56 -6.45
N GLY A 34 23.85 40.85 -7.03
CA GLY A 34 22.51 41.36 -7.28
C GLY A 34 21.79 41.48 -5.93
N SER A 35 21.30 42.66 -5.62
CA SER A 35 20.61 43.02 -4.36
C SER A 35 19.20 42.40 -4.23
N GLU A 36 18.98 41.22 -4.78
CA GLU A 36 17.80 40.42 -4.49
C GLU A 36 18.28 39.14 -3.82
N LEU A 37 18.18 39.13 -2.49
CA LEU A 37 18.18 37.91 -1.71
C LEU A 37 17.06 37.03 -2.27
N VAL A 38 17.39 36.16 -3.23
CA VAL A 38 16.60 34.98 -3.51
C VAL A 38 16.63 34.20 -2.21
N ALA A 39 15.57 34.35 -1.42
CA ALA A 39 15.34 33.57 -0.23
C ALA A 39 15.19 32.13 -0.71
N GLN A 40 16.32 31.43 -0.86
CA GLN A 40 16.36 29.99 -0.88
C GLN A 40 15.82 29.57 0.48
N THR A 41 14.51 29.33 0.55
CA THR A 41 13.90 28.57 1.64
C THR A 41 14.57 27.22 1.64
N LYS A 42 15.64 27.08 2.43
CA LYS A 42 16.22 25.78 2.76
C LYS A 42 15.05 24.96 3.32
N PRO A 43 14.71 23.80 2.73
CA PRO A 43 13.65 22.97 3.27
C PRO A 43 14.00 22.65 4.72
N THR A 44 13.09 22.95 5.64
CA THR A 44 13.24 22.60 7.05
C THR A 44 13.42 21.09 7.15
N PRO A 45 14.44 20.59 7.87
CA PRO A 45 14.63 19.15 8.03
C PRO A 45 13.40 18.55 8.71
N THR A 46 12.82 17.50 8.11
CA THR A 46 11.63 16.81 8.63
C THR A 46 11.96 15.74 9.67
N ASN A 47 13.23 15.31 9.75
CA ASN A 47 13.72 14.38 10.76
C ASN A 47 14.16 15.15 12.02
N LEU A 48 13.30 15.19 13.03
CA LEU A 48 13.49 15.98 14.25
C LEU A 48 13.73 15.09 15.47
N ILE A 49 14.76 15.40 16.25
CA ILE A 49 15.05 14.74 17.53
C ILE A 49 14.86 15.75 18.66
N PHE A 50 13.85 15.51 19.50
CA PHE A 50 13.65 16.26 20.74
C PHE A 50 14.56 15.66 21.82
N TYR A 51 15.59 16.39 22.23
CA TYR A 51 16.54 15.97 23.27
C TYR A 51 16.45 16.86 24.51
N GLY A 52 16.91 16.35 25.65
CA GLY A 52 16.91 17.08 26.92
C GLY A 52 16.58 16.22 28.14
N PRO A 53 16.62 16.79 29.35
CA PRO A 53 16.41 16.08 30.61
C PRO A 53 15.08 15.32 30.67
N PRO A 54 14.97 14.23 31.46
CA PRO A 54 13.69 13.58 31.70
C PRO A 54 12.69 14.57 32.31
N GLY A 55 11.41 14.47 31.94
CA GLY A 55 10.35 15.34 32.45
C GLY A 55 10.14 16.67 31.72
N THR A 56 10.96 17.03 30.72
CA THR A 56 10.81 18.29 29.95
C THR A 56 9.76 18.26 28.83
N GLY A 57 8.82 17.31 28.88
CA GLY A 57 7.71 17.26 27.92
C GLY A 57 8.08 16.84 26.49
N LYS A 58 9.25 16.25 26.24
CA LYS A 58 9.67 15.80 24.89
C LYS A 58 8.59 15.00 24.17
N THR A 59 8.12 13.92 24.78
CA THR A 59 7.02 13.07 24.26
C THR A 59 5.68 13.81 24.22
N TYR A 60 5.48 14.82 25.06
CA TYR A 60 4.27 15.63 25.03
C TYR A 60 4.23 16.52 23.77
N HIS A 61 5.38 17.03 23.32
CA HIS A 61 5.48 17.89 22.14
C HIS A 61 5.46 17.14 20.81
N THR A 62 5.84 15.86 20.76
CA THR A 62 5.90 15.09 19.49
C THR A 62 4.54 14.99 18.80
N ALA A 63 3.44 14.88 19.55
CA ALA A 63 2.10 14.82 18.97
C ALA A 63 1.75 16.08 18.18
N ARG A 64 2.14 17.26 18.68
CA ARG A 64 1.89 18.54 17.99
C ARG A 64 2.68 18.61 16.68
N GLU A 65 3.95 18.24 16.73
CA GLU A 65 4.82 18.24 15.55
C GLU A 65 4.34 17.26 14.48
N ALA A 66 3.97 16.04 14.88
CA ALA A 66 3.48 15.02 13.96
C ALA A 66 2.19 15.44 13.25
N VAL A 67 1.24 16.05 13.99
CA VAL A 67 0.02 16.61 13.40
C VAL A 67 0.33 17.77 12.47
N ALA A 68 1.23 18.69 12.87
CA ALA A 68 1.62 19.82 12.03
C ALA A 68 2.27 19.38 10.71
N LEU A 69 3.11 18.34 10.72
CA LEU A 69 3.68 17.74 9.51
C LEU A 69 2.62 17.10 8.60
N CYS A 70 1.58 16.47 9.19
CA CYS A 70 0.51 15.84 8.43
C CYS A 70 -0.51 16.82 7.84
N ASP A 71 -0.83 17.89 8.59
CA ASP A 71 -1.86 18.87 8.23
C ASP A 71 -1.27 20.14 7.58
N GLY A 72 0.06 20.28 7.58
CA GLY A 72 0.79 21.40 6.97
C GLY A 72 0.73 22.71 7.76
N LYS A 73 0.17 22.70 8.99
CA LYS A 73 0.06 23.86 9.88
C LYS A 73 -0.04 23.43 11.34
N ASP A 74 0.54 24.23 12.24
CA ASP A 74 0.21 24.15 13.66
C ASP A 74 -1.01 25.03 13.94
N ALA A 75 -2.14 24.40 14.29
CA ALA A 75 -3.43 25.07 14.41
C ALA A 75 -4.05 24.97 15.81
N TYR A 76 -3.33 24.38 16.79
CA TYR A 76 -3.92 24.05 18.09
C TYR A 76 -3.41 24.99 19.19
N PRO A 77 -4.30 25.64 19.96
CA PRO A 77 -3.89 26.54 21.02
C PRO A 77 -3.22 25.79 22.19
N ASN A 78 -2.31 26.46 22.90
CA ASN A 78 -1.69 25.96 24.13
C ASN A 78 -2.64 26.06 25.33
N SER A 79 -3.80 25.41 25.23
CA SER A 79 -4.82 25.29 26.28
C SER A 79 -5.17 23.82 26.50
N LYS A 80 -5.88 23.51 27.59
CA LYS A 80 -6.35 22.15 27.87
C LYS A 80 -7.26 21.63 26.76
N ASP A 81 -8.17 22.47 26.28
CA ASP A 81 -9.10 22.12 25.20
C ASP A 81 -8.37 21.99 23.85
N GLY A 82 -7.40 22.88 23.59
CA GLY A 82 -6.55 22.77 22.40
C GLY A 82 -5.73 21.48 22.38
N ARG A 83 -5.23 21.05 23.54
CA ARG A 83 -4.53 19.77 23.68
C ARG A 83 -5.45 18.58 23.44
N ALA A 84 -6.70 18.63 23.92
CA ALA A 84 -7.68 17.59 23.69
C ALA A 84 -8.03 17.46 22.20
N ALA A 85 -8.26 18.59 21.51
CA ALA A 85 -8.48 18.63 20.07
C ALA A 85 -7.27 18.11 19.27
N LEU A 86 -6.05 18.49 19.68
CA LEU A 86 -4.82 17.98 19.09
C LEU A 86 -4.71 16.46 19.24
N MET A 87 -5.02 15.89 20.41
CA MET A 87 -5.00 14.44 20.61
C MET A 87 -6.08 13.72 19.80
N ALA A 88 -7.27 14.31 19.66
CA ALA A 88 -8.31 13.74 18.82
C ALA A 88 -7.82 13.62 17.38
N ARG A 89 -7.26 14.70 16.82
CA ARG A 89 -6.66 14.70 15.48
C ARG A 89 -5.49 13.72 15.35
N TYR A 90 -4.62 13.67 16.35
CA TYR A 90 -3.51 12.71 16.39
C TYR A 90 -4.01 11.26 16.33
N ASN A 91 -5.07 10.94 17.09
CA ASN A 91 -5.66 9.60 17.10
C ASN A 91 -6.35 9.25 15.78
N GLU A 92 -7.02 10.21 15.13
CA GLU A 92 -7.55 10.04 13.78
C GLU A 92 -6.41 9.70 12.79
N LEU A 93 -5.33 10.47 12.80
CA LEU A 93 -4.17 10.25 11.92
C LEU A 93 -3.45 8.92 12.21
N MET A 94 -3.43 8.47 13.47
CA MET A 94 -2.96 7.13 13.85
C MET A 94 -3.88 6.03 13.28
N ALA A 95 -5.20 6.21 13.37
CA ALA A 95 -6.17 5.26 12.81
C ALA A 95 -6.10 5.20 11.28
N GLU A 96 -5.84 6.34 10.63
CA GLU A 96 -5.54 6.46 9.19
C GLU A 96 -4.15 5.92 8.81
N LYS A 97 -3.34 5.47 9.78
CA LYS A 97 -1.94 5.03 9.60
C LYS A 97 -1.03 6.10 8.96
N ARG A 98 -1.39 7.38 9.09
CA ARG A 98 -0.56 8.53 8.68
C ARG A 98 0.46 8.92 9.75
N ILE A 99 0.22 8.50 10.99
CA ILE A 99 1.18 8.55 12.09
C ILE A 99 1.36 7.13 12.63
N SER A 100 2.59 6.79 12.99
CA SER A 100 2.90 5.58 13.77
C SER A 100 3.77 5.95 14.96
N PHE A 101 3.49 5.32 16.11
CA PHE A 101 4.23 5.55 17.34
C PHE A 101 5.02 4.31 17.74
N VAL A 102 6.32 4.48 18.01
CA VAL A 102 7.21 3.42 18.45
C VAL A 102 8.07 3.90 19.61
N THR A 103 8.33 3.00 20.56
CA THR A 103 9.28 3.23 21.66
C THR A 103 10.43 2.26 21.49
N PHE A 104 11.64 2.78 21.23
CA PHE A 104 12.85 1.95 21.16
C PHE A 104 13.25 1.42 22.55
N HIS A 105 13.66 0.16 22.59
CA HIS A 105 14.27 -0.50 23.75
C HIS A 105 15.45 -1.36 23.29
N GLN A 106 16.28 -1.85 24.22
CA GLN A 106 17.52 -2.57 23.88
C GLN A 106 17.29 -3.83 23.03
N SER A 107 16.15 -4.51 23.23
CA SER A 107 15.75 -5.66 22.41
C SER A 107 14.97 -5.31 21.14
N TYR A 108 14.83 -4.03 20.78
CA TYR A 108 14.10 -3.62 19.57
C TYR A 108 15.08 -3.61 18.40
N ASP A 109 14.78 -4.36 17.36
CA ASP A 109 15.75 -4.72 16.32
C ASP A 109 15.32 -4.32 14.91
N TYR A 110 16.23 -4.56 13.96
CA TYR A 110 16.00 -4.30 12.54
C TYR A 110 14.82 -5.12 12.01
N GLU A 111 14.68 -6.37 12.46
CA GLU A 111 13.63 -7.26 11.99
C GLU A 111 12.23 -6.74 12.30
N THR A 112 12.08 -6.06 13.43
CA THR A 112 10.81 -5.48 13.87
C THR A 112 10.58 -4.10 13.24
N PHE A 113 11.64 -3.29 13.09
CA PHE A 113 11.51 -1.92 12.59
C PHE A 113 11.44 -1.82 11.07
N VAL A 114 12.26 -2.60 10.34
CA VAL A 114 12.45 -2.44 8.89
C VAL A 114 11.91 -3.63 8.12
N GLU A 115 12.47 -4.83 8.33
CA GLU A 115 12.01 -6.08 7.70
C GLU A 115 12.64 -7.28 8.39
N GLY A 116 11.87 -8.34 8.61
CA GLY A 116 12.31 -9.56 9.29
C GLY A 116 11.73 -10.80 8.65
N LEU A 117 12.40 -11.94 8.84
CA LEU A 117 11.85 -13.23 8.45
C LEU A 117 10.83 -13.67 9.51
N ARG A 118 9.61 -13.98 9.09
CA ARG A 118 8.55 -14.47 9.98
C ARG A 118 8.02 -15.80 9.47
N PRO A 119 7.70 -16.75 10.36
CA PRO A 119 7.11 -18.03 9.97
C PRO A 119 5.67 -17.83 9.49
N GLU A 120 5.36 -18.36 8.32
CA GLU A 120 4.00 -18.51 7.81
C GLU A 120 3.63 -20.00 7.82
N ILE A 121 2.44 -20.31 8.34
CA ILE A 121 1.89 -21.66 8.38
C ILE A 121 1.06 -21.83 7.11
N GLY A 122 1.41 -22.82 6.27
CA GLY A 122 0.62 -23.13 5.08
C GLY A 122 -0.77 -23.68 5.47
N GLU A 123 -1.81 -23.26 4.76
CA GLU A 123 -3.21 -23.71 4.96
C GLU A 123 -3.51 -25.10 4.37
N ASP A 124 -2.49 -25.90 4.02
CA ASP A 124 -2.69 -27.24 3.46
C ASP A 124 -2.95 -28.28 4.57
N GLU A 125 -4.21 -28.70 4.70
CA GLU A 125 -4.65 -29.76 5.62
C GLU A 125 -4.09 -31.16 5.28
N SER A 126 -3.42 -31.33 4.13
CA SER A 126 -2.83 -32.60 3.72
C SER A 126 -1.30 -32.54 3.71
N SER A 127 -0.72 -33.16 4.72
CA SER A 127 0.67 -33.65 4.84
C SER A 127 1.80 -32.62 5.00
N SER A 128 2.48 -32.72 6.15
CA SER A 128 3.69 -32.02 6.62
C SER A 128 3.44 -30.64 7.26
N ALA A 129 3.37 -30.64 8.60
CA ALA A 129 3.48 -29.45 9.45
C ALA A 129 4.86 -28.78 9.31
N GLY A 130 5.05 -28.01 8.24
CA GLY A 130 6.22 -27.16 8.01
C GLY A 130 5.83 -25.69 8.14
N PHE A 131 6.77 -24.85 8.58
CA PHE A 131 6.66 -23.40 8.45
C PHE A 131 7.64 -22.91 7.40
N ARG A 132 7.26 -21.85 6.67
CA ARG A 132 8.17 -21.16 5.75
C ARG A 132 8.52 -19.80 6.32
N LEU A 133 9.79 -19.45 6.29
CA LEU A 133 10.23 -18.10 6.66
C LEU A 133 10.00 -17.16 5.47
N MET A 134 9.20 -16.12 5.70
CA MET A 134 8.83 -15.13 4.69
C MET A 134 9.31 -13.73 5.10
N PRO A 135 9.94 -12.97 4.18
CA PRO A 135 10.27 -11.56 4.43
C PRO A 135 9.01 -10.75 4.72
N THR A 136 8.89 -10.25 5.93
CA THR A 136 7.77 -9.45 6.41
C THR A 136 8.23 -8.02 6.66
N PRO A 137 7.58 -7.00 6.09
CA PRO A 137 7.86 -5.60 6.38
C PRO A 137 7.71 -5.28 7.86
N GLY A 138 8.64 -4.51 8.42
CA GLY A 138 8.51 -3.91 9.74
C GLY A 138 7.79 -2.56 9.69
N LEU A 139 7.54 -1.97 10.86
CA LEU A 139 6.72 -0.77 11.04
C LEU A 139 7.15 0.41 10.13
N PHE A 140 8.45 0.66 10.00
CA PHE A 140 8.98 1.74 9.17
C PHE A 140 8.71 1.51 7.68
N ARG A 141 8.88 0.27 7.21
CA ARG A 141 8.65 -0.08 5.81
C ARG A 141 7.17 -0.05 5.47
N GLU A 142 6.31 -0.46 6.40
CA GLU A 142 4.85 -0.36 6.25
C GLU A 142 4.40 1.09 6.08
N ILE A 143 4.79 2.00 6.98
CA ILE A 143 4.37 3.41 6.88
C ILE A 143 4.95 4.10 5.63
N CYS A 144 6.17 3.75 5.20
CA CYS A 144 6.73 4.26 3.94
C CYS A 144 5.92 3.79 2.73
N ALA A 145 5.50 2.52 2.70
CA ALA A 145 4.68 1.99 1.62
C ALA A 145 3.31 2.68 1.56
N LEU A 146 2.68 2.92 2.71
CA LEU A 146 1.41 3.67 2.78
C LEU A 146 1.57 5.12 2.30
N ALA A 147 2.65 5.78 2.68
CA ALA A 147 2.95 7.14 2.22
C ALA A 147 3.17 7.21 0.70
N ASP A 148 3.85 6.22 0.11
CA ASP A 148 4.09 6.17 -1.34
C ASP A 148 2.79 5.87 -2.12
N GLN A 149 1.93 5.01 -1.59
CA GLN A 149 0.59 4.78 -2.15
C GLN A 149 -0.25 6.06 -2.14
N ALA A 150 -0.24 6.81 -1.04
CA ALA A 150 -0.97 8.08 -0.96
C ALA A 150 -0.42 9.15 -1.93
N ARG A 151 0.87 9.10 -2.27
CA ARG A 151 1.51 9.99 -3.25
C ARG A 151 1.15 9.63 -4.70
N THR A 152 1.02 8.34 -4.99
CA THR A 152 0.81 7.82 -6.36
C THR A 152 -0.65 7.76 -6.77
N GLN A 153 -1.59 7.69 -5.82
CA GLN A 153 -2.99 7.88 -6.12
C GLN A 153 -3.25 9.36 -6.44
N PRO A 154 -3.75 9.72 -7.64
CA PRO A 154 -4.24 11.08 -7.86
C PRO A 154 -5.31 11.32 -6.80
N ARG A 155 -5.19 12.44 -6.07
CA ARG A 155 -6.20 12.89 -5.12
C ARG A 155 -7.51 13.01 -5.91
N ALA A 156 -8.31 11.95 -5.91
CA ALA A 156 -9.60 11.95 -6.57
C ALA A 156 -10.33 13.14 -5.96
N GLN A 157 -10.64 14.12 -6.79
CA GLN A 157 -11.66 15.09 -6.44
C GLN A 157 -12.85 14.25 -6.01
N THR A 158 -13.26 14.41 -4.76
CA THR A 158 -14.40 13.74 -4.17
C THR A 158 -15.65 14.24 -4.88
N ASP A 159 -15.86 13.82 -6.12
CA ASP A 159 -17.18 13.76 -6.71
C ASP A 159 -17.90 12.59 -6.06
N ALA A 160 -19.05 12.93 -5.49
CA ALA A 160 -19.84 12.15 -4.56
C ALA A 160 -20.53 10.94 -5.24
N SER A 161 -19.73 9.98 -5.67
CA SER A 161 -20.11 8.58 -5.75
C SER A 161 -18.93 7.75 -5.25
N ALA A 162 -18.44 8.07 -4.05
CA ALA A 162 -17.62 7.14 -3.30
C ALA A 162 -18.36 5.80 -3.31
N LEU A 163 -17.75 4.77 -3.91
CA LEU A 163 -18.25 3.41 -3.86
C LEU A 163 -18.62 3.15 -2.39
N GLN A 164 -19.91 3.07 -2.08
CA GLN A 164 -20.38 2.79 -0.73
C GLN A 164 -20.09 1.32 -0.45
N LEU A 165 -18.84 1.06 -0.09
CA LEU A 165 -18.31 -0.27 0.16
C LEU A 165 -18.99 -0.93 1.38
N SER A 166 -19.51 -0.13 2.32
CA SER A 166 -20.15 -0.61 3.55
C SER A 166 -21.45 -1.40 3.32
N GLN A 167 -22.10 -1.26 2.16
CA GLN A 167 -23.34 -1.97 1.82
C GLN A 167 -23.14 -3.07 0.76
N LYS A 168 -21.90 -3.38 0.41
CA LYS A 168 -21.57 -4.35 -0.64
C LYS A 168 -21.10 -5.66 -0.01
N ARG A 169 -21.56 -6.80 -0.55
CA ARG A 169 -20.97 -8.10 -0.19
C ARG A 169 -19.67 -8.29 -0.96
N PHE A 170 -18.66 -8.79 -0.27
CA PHE A 170 -17.36 -9.07 -0.83
C PHE A 170 -17.16 -10.57 -0.97
N TRP A 171 -16.66 -10.99 -2.12
CA TRP A 171 -16.31 -12.37 -2.44
C TRP A 171 -14.82 -12.43 -2.73
N LYS A 172 -14.11 -13.39 -2.16
CA LYS A 172 -12.73 -13.70 -2.55
C LYS A 172 -12.77 -14.92 -3.45
N MET A 173 -12.20 -14.83 -4.65
CA MET A 173 -12.12 -15.95 -5.60
C MET A 173 -10.72 -16.06 -6.20
N GLY A 174 -10.19 -17.28 -6.31
CA GLY A 174 -9.02 -17.54 -7.14
C GLY A 174 -9.46 -17.87 -8.56
N GLN A 175 -8.79 -17.30 -9.56
CA GLN A 175 -8.96 -17.65 -10.98
C GLN A 175 -7.76 -18.47 -11.43
N GLY A 176 -7.98 -19.75 -11.72
CA GLY A 176 -6.92 -20.68 -12.12
C GLY A 176 -5.98 -21.07 -10.98
N THR A 177 -5.26 -22.15 -11.20
CA THR A 177 -4.14 -22.58 -10.36
C THR A 177 -2.87 -21.84 -10.77
N ILE A 178 -2.23 -21.15 -9.82
CA ILE A 178 -1.01 -20.35 -10.04
C ILE A 178 0.06 -21.22 -10.73
N GLY A 179 0.53 -20.78 -11.90
CA GLY A 179 1.62 -21.42 -12.64
C GLY A 179 1.22 -22.58 -13.54
N THR A 180 -0.05 -23.01 -13.52
CA THR A 180 -0.57 -24.04 -14.46
C THR A 180 -1.76 -23.55 -15.29
N GLU A 181 -2.50 -22.53 -14.83
CA GLU A 181 -3.72 -22.02 -15.48
C GLU A 181 -3.77 -20.47 -15.45
N ASP A 182 -2.61 -19.83 -15.63
CA ASP A 182 -2.50 -18.35 -15.63
C ASP A 182 -3.28 -17.72 -16.79
N ASP A 183 -3.55 -18.49 -17.85
CA ASP A 183 -4.38 -18.10 -18.99
C ASP A 183 -5.84 -17.85 -18.59
N VAL A 184 -6.38 -18.58 -17.61
CA VAL A 184 -7.75 -18.38 -17.11
C VAL A 184 -7.90 -17.02 -16.43
N TYR A 185 -6.89 -16.56 -15.69
CA TYR A 185 -6.92 -15.24 -15.07
C TYR A 185 -6.91 -14.13 -16.13
N GLU A 186 -5.97 -14.22 -17.09
CA GLU A 186 -5.83 -13.20 -18.13
C GLU A 186 -7.05 -13.14 -19.05
N ASP A 187 -7.58 -14.29 -19.47
CA ASP A 187 -8.77 -14.36 -20.32
C ASP A 187 -10.02 -13.81 -19.62
N ALA A 188 -10.21 -14.15 -18.34
CA ALA A 188 -11.28 -13.60 -17.51
C ALA A 188 -11.16 -12.08 -17.36
N ARG A 189 -9.94 -11.56 -17.18
CA ARG A 189 -9.66 -10.12 -17.11
C ARG A 189 -9.97 -9.41 -18.42
N ASP A 190 -9.51 -9.97 -19.54
CA ASP A 190 -9.65 -9.36 -20.87
C ASP A 190 -11.09 -9.41 -21.40
N ASN A 191 -11.85 -10.45 -21.06
CA ASN A 191 -13.23 -10.64 -21.51
C ASN A 191 -14.29 -10.25 -20.46
N GLY A 192 -13.88 -9.82 -19.28
CA GLY A 192 -14.77 -9.26 -18.26
C GLY A 192 -15.71 -10.29 -17.60
N TYR A 193 -15.21 -11.50 -17.33
CA TYR A 193 -15.96 -12.54 -16.62
C TYR A 193 -15.18 -13.08 -15.42
N ILE A 194 -15.83 -13.90 -14.59
CA ILE A 194 -15.20 -14.70 -13.52
C ILE A 194 -15.57 -16.16 -13.75
N ALA A 195 -14.69 -17.08 -13.37
CA ALA A 195 -14.83 -18.51 -13.62
C ALA A 195 -14.67 -19.31 -12.34
N LEU A 196 -15.61 -20.20 -12.07
CA LEU A 196 -15.51 -21.13 -10.96
C LEU A 196 -14.90 -22.45 -11.47
N GLY A 197 -13.78 -22.88 -10.90
CA GLY A 197 -13.14 -24.17 -11.23
C GLY A 197 -13.84 -25.41 -10.65
N TRP A 198 -15.01 -25.25 -10.02
CA TRP A 198 -15.79 -26.30 -9.37
C TRP A 198 -17.16 -26.45 -10.02
N GLY A 199 -17.74 -27.65 -9.96
CA GLY A 199 -19.04 -27.94 -10.57
C GLY A 199 -18.95 -28.59 -11.96
N GLY A 200 -17.73 -28.87 -12.42
CA GLY A 200 -17.46 -29.67 -13.63
C GLY A 200 -18.03 -29.06 -14.91
N THR A 201 -18.47 -29.91 -15.83
CA THR A 201 -19.01 -29.51 -17.15
C THR A 201 -20.53 -29.37 -17.16
N ILE A 202 -21.17 -29.42 -15.99
CA ILE A 202 -22.63 -29.31 -15.88
C ILE A 202 -23.05 -27.85 -16.11
N ASP A 203 -24.00 -27.63 -17.01
CA ASP A 203 -24.65 -26.33 -17.13
C ASP A 203 -25.61 -26.12 -15.96
N TRP A 204 -25.16 -25.32 -15.00
CA TRP A 204 -25.91 -25.00 -13.80
C TRP A 204 -26.96 -23.92 -14.02
N SER A 205 -27.12 -23.32 -15.21
CA SER A 205 -27.94 -22.11 -15.44
C SER A 205 -29.43 -22.29 -15.11
N ALA A 206 -30.00 -23.49 -15.27
CA ALA A 206 -31.44 -23.76 -15.18
C ALA A 206 -32.05 -23.57 -13.76
N ASP A 207 -33.23 -22.95 -13.68
CA ASP A 207 -33.94 -22.60 -12.41
C ASP A 207 -34.13 -23.75 -11.42
N ARG A 208 -34.14 -25.00 -11.89
CA ARG A 208 -34.18 -26.20 -11.04
C ARG A 208 -33.02 -26.26 -10.04
N PHE A 209 -31.91 -25.59 -10.33
CA PHE A 209 -30.70 -25.52 -9.50
C PHE A 209 -30.70 -24.34 -8.52
N SER A 210 -31.88 -23.89 -8.08
CA SER A 210 -32.04 -22.77 -7.14
C SER A 210 -31.87 -23.15 -5.66
N SER A 211 -31.58 -24.42 -5.36
CA SER A 211 -31.34 -24.89 -3.98
C SER A 211 -30.06 -25.71 -3.89
N PHE A 212 -29.46 -25.73 -2.70
CA PHE A 212 -28.27 -26.52 -2.41
C PHE A 212 -28.47 -28.01 -2.74
N ASN A 213 -29.58 -28.59 -2.30
CA ASN A 213 -29.88 -30.01 -2.53
C ASN A 213 -30.01 -30.32 -4.03
N ALA A 214 -30.63 -29.44 -4.82
CA ALA A 214 -30.75 -29.66 -6.26
C ALA A 214 -29.39 -29.69 -6.98
N ILE A 215 -28.43 -28.87 -6.54
CA ILE A 215 -27.06 -28.88 -7.08
C ILE A 215 -26.32 -30.14 -6.60
N HIS A 216 -26.40 -30.45 -5.31
CA HIS A 216 -25.80 -31.64 -4.72
C HIS A 216 -26.28 -32.93 -5.40
N ASP A 217 -27.60 -33.12 -5.50
CA ASP A 217 -28.18 -34.37 -6.01
C ASP A 217 -27.86 -34.56 -7.50
N GLU A 218 -27.87 -33.49 -8.30
CA GLU A 218 -27.48 -33.56 -9.70
C GLU A 218 -25.98 -33.88 -9.86
N TRP A 219 -25.12 -33.29 -9.02
CA TRP A 219 -23.69 -33.59 -9.03
C TRP A 219 -23.45 -35.08 -8.76
N ILE A 220 -24.02 -35.62 -7.68
CA ILE A 220 -23.87 -37.02 -7.28
C ILE A 220 -24.43 -37.96 -8.36
N LYS A 221 -25.55 -37.59 -8.98
CA LYS A 221 -26.17 -38.35 -10.07
C LYS A 221 -25.28 -38.45 -11.30
N GLN A 222 -24.65 -37.34 -11.72
CA GLN A 222 -23.79 -37.33 -12.91
C GLN A 222 -22.36 -37.78 -12.64
N ASN A 223 -21.88 -37.67 -11.39
CA ASN A 223 -20.51 -37.95 -10.99
C ASN A 223 -20.45 -38.87 -9.76
N PRO A 224 -21.01 -40.10 -9.81
CA PRO A 224 -21.12 -40.98 -8.64
C PRO A 224 -19.75 -41.40 -8.05
N GLY A 225 -18.68 -41.32 -8.85
CA GLY A 225 -17.31 -41.61 -8.40
C GLY A 225 -16.55 -40.42 -7.82
N ASN A 226 -17.10 -39.20 -7.86
CA ASN A 226 -16.44 -37.99 -7.36
C ASN A 226 -17.31 -37.29 -6.31
N LEU A 227 -17.00 -37.57 -5.05
CA LEU A 227 -17.72 -37.04 -3.89
C LEU A 227 -17.05 -35.81 -3.27
N THR A 228 -16.17 -35.12 -4.00
CA THR A 228 -15.50 -33.92 -3.49
C THR A 228 -16.52 -32.80 -3.23
N PRO A 229 -16.70 -32.35 -1.98
CA PRO A 229 -17.80 -31.44 -1.62
C PRO A 229 -17.78 -30.09 -2.31
N SER A 230 -16.59 -29.58 -2.61
CA SER A 230 -16.38 -28.30 -3.29
C SER A 230 -17.19 -28.16 -4.59
N ASN A 231 -17.50 -29.27 -5.28
CA ASN A 231 -18.29 -29.25 -6.51
C ASN A 231 -19.74 -28.77 -6.33
N TRP A 232 -20.31 -28.87 -5.13
CA TRP A 232 -21.64 -28.33 -4.85
C TRP A 232 -21.60 -27.20 -3.81
N THR A 233 -20.67 -27.25 -2.84
CA THR A 233 -20.55 -26.20 -1.81
C THR A 233 -20.00 -24.88 -2.34
N GLN A 234 -19.21 -24.87 -3.43
CA GLN A 234 -18.74 -23.64 -4.08
C GLN A 234 -19.70 -23.20 -5.20
N THR A 235 -20.28 -24.16 -5.91
CA THR A 235 -21.20 -23.90 -7.04
C THR A 235 -22.49 -23.23 -6.57
N TYR A 236 -23.05 -23.67 -5.43
CA TYR A 236 -24.27 -23.08 -4.87
C TYR A 236 -24.14 -21.58 -4.57
N PRO A 237 -23.18 -21.09 -3.78
CA PRO A 237 -23.06 -19.66 -3.50
C PRO A 237 -22.74 -18.83 -4.76
N PHE A 238 -21.88 -19.36 -5.65
CA PHE A 238 -21.56 -18.69 -6.91
C PHE A 238 -22.81 -18.49 -7.79
N ARG A 239 -23.68 -19.50 -7.85
CA ARG A 239 -24.92 -19.45 -8.63
C ARG A 239 -26.04 -18.66 -7.95
N CYS A 240 -26.31 -18.97 -6.69
CA CYS A 240 -27.57 -18.61 -6.02
C CYS A 240 -27.43 -17.43 -5.07
N GLU A 241 -26.23 -17.17 -4.53
CA GLU A 241 -26.02 -16.15 -3.52
C GLU A 241 -25.34 -14.90 -4.04
N MET A 242 -24.42 -15.02 -5.00
CA MET A 242 -23.77 -13.89 -5.65
C MET A 242 -24.79 -13.12 -6.48
N LYS A 243 -24.84 -11.79 -6.33
CA LYS A 243 -25.83 -10.93 -6.98
C LYS A 243 -25.17 -9.81 -7.78
N PRO A 244 -25.83 -9.31 -8.85
CA PRO A 244 -25.41 -8.09 -9.52
C PRO A 244 -25.21 -6.95 -8.52
N GLY A 245 -24.02 -6.37 -8.52
CA GLY A 245 -23.63 -5.31 -7.61
C GLY A 245 -22.86 -5.76 -6.37
N ASP A 246 -22.60 -7.05 -6.18
CA ASP A 246 -21.57 -7.55 -5.26
C ASP A 246 -20.16 -7.27 -5.81
N ILE A 247 -19.14 -7.30 -4.94
CA ILE A 247 -17.74 -7.06 -5.31
C ILE A 247 -16.95 -8.37 -5.21
N VAL A 248 -16.30 -8.77 -6.30
CA VAL A 248 -15.42 -9.94 -6.35
C VAL A 248 -13.96 -9.49 -6.37
N ILE A 249 -13.20 -9.97 -5.41
CA ILE A 249 -11.76 -9.74 -5.26
C ILE A 249 -11.05 -10.98 -5.79
N VAL A 250 -10.34 -10.82 -6.91
CA VAL A 250 -9.53 -11.86 -7.53
C VAL A 250 -8.05 -11.50 -7.35
N PRO A 251 -7.36 -12.04 -6.33
CA PRO A 251 -5.93 -11.81 -6.17
C PRO A 251 -5.16 -12.55 -7.26
N TYR A 252 -4.23 -11.88 -7.93
CA TYR A 252 -3.25 -12.53 -8.79
C TYR A 252 -2.14 -13.14 -7.91
N GLY A 253 -2.38 -14.38 -7.49
CA GLY A 253 -1.59 -15.07 -6.47
C GLY A 253 -1.61 -14.40 -5.09
N ASN A 254 -0.99 -15.04 -4.09
CA ASN A 254 -0.87 -14.48 -2.73
C ASN A 254 0.08 -13.27 -2.64
N HIS A 255 0.63 -12.80 -3.77
CA HIS A 255 1.70 -11.80 -3.81
C HIS A 255 1.52 -10.78 -4.94
N CYS A 256 0.41 -10.05 -4.95
CA CYS A 256 0.29 -8.86 -5.79
C CYS A 256 0.29 -7.57 -4.97
N VAL A 257 1.49 -7.16 -4.53
CA VAL A 257 1.80 -5.73 -4.45
C VAL A 257 2.34 -5.36 -5.82
N SER A 258 1.47 -4.78 -6.65
CA SER A 258 1.85 -4.28 -7.97
C SER A 258 2.99 -3.25 -7.81
N ARG A 259 4.20 -3.64 -8.21
CA ARG A 259 5.27 -2.71 -8.56
C ARG A 259 4.94 -2.15 -9.93
N TYR A 260 4.32 -0.97 -9.99
CA TYR A 260 4.47 -0.13 -11.17
C TYR A 260 5.82 0.59 -11.10
N ARG A 261 6.58 0.47 -12.19
CA ARG A 261 7.86 1.17 -12.41
C ARG A 261 7.65 2.66 -12.65
#